data_AF-A0A918BJD6-F1
#
_entry.id   AF-A0A918BJD6-F1
#
_cell.length_a   1.000
_cell.length_b   1.000
_cell.length_c   1.000
_cell.angle_alpha   90.00
_cell.angle_beta   90.00
_cell.angle_gamma   90.00
#
_symmetry.space_group_name_H-M   'P 1'
#
loop_
_entity.id
_entity.type
_entity.pdbx_description
1 polymer ?
#
loop_
_entity_poly.entity_id
_entity_poly.type
_entity_poly.pdbx_seq_one_letter_code
_entity_poly.pdbx_strand_id
1 'polypeptide(L)'
;MQATLSYAISGIVKLPSEGWRSGEALPGVLRTESYGDPTVYKLARKHPRLTKTVAHAVLVLECSFPIAFAAKGAFAPLMLACTGSFHLVNARVMGLGRFALAFPSMYPAILYAAQRQDARILQPGDRGIK
;
A
#
# COMPACT_ATOMS: atom_id res chain seq x y z
N MET A 1 -9.60 -3.51 -9.31
CA MET A 1 -8.38 -3.62 -10.14
C MET A 1 -7.60 -2.31 -10.23
N GLN A 2 -8.24 -1.16 -10.47
CA GLN A 2 -7.53 0.13 -10.57
C GLN A 2 -6.69 0.47 -9.32
N ALA A 3 -7.25 0.37 -8.11
CA ALA A 3 -6.50 0.53 -6.85
C ALA A 3 -5.28 -0.41 -6.72
N THR A 4 -5.44 -1.68 -7.12
CA THR A 4 -4.36 -2.68 -7.08
C THR A 4 -3.18 -2.24 -7.94
N LEU A 5 -3.47 -1.79 -9.17
CA LEU A 5 -2.45 -1.27 -10.08
C LEU A 5 -1.86 0.04 -9.55
N SER A 6 -2.67 0.92 -8.98
CA SER A 6 -2.18 2.17 -8.38
C SER A 6 -1.15 1.92 -7.28
N TYR A 7 -1.40 0.99 -6.35
CA TYR A 7 -0.41 0.60 -5.34
C TYR A 7 0.83 -0.04 -5.98
N ALA A 8 0.66 -1.05 -6.83
CA ALA A 8 1.75 -1.79 -7.44
C ALA A 8 2.68 -0.89 -8.26
N ILE A 9 2.11 -0.08 -9.15
CA ILE A 9 2.87 0.84 -10.00
C ILE A 9 3.54 1.91 -9.15
N SER A 10 2.88 2.44 -8.12
CA SER A 10 3.50 3.42 -7.21
C SER A 10 4.77 2.86 -6.55
N GLY A 11 4.75 1.59 -6.13
CA GLY A 11 5.93 0.91 -5.58
C GLY A 11 7.00 0.66 -6.65
N ILE A 12 6.61 0.09 -7.79
CA ILE A 12 7.53 -0.28 -8.88
C ILE A 12 8.30 0.94 -9.39
N VAL A 13 7.64 2.08 -9.60
CA VAL A 13 8.33 3.29 -10.08
C VAL A 13 9.28 3.91 -9.05
N LYS A 14 9.10 3.59 -7.76
CA LYS A 14 10.01 4.04 -6.69
C LYS A 14 11.23 3.13 -6.53
N LEU A 15 11.17 1.86 -6.93
CA LEU A 15 12.27 0.90 -6.77
C LEU A 15 13.62 1.36 -7.38
N PRO A 16 13.67 1.96 -8.58
CA PRO A 16 14.93 2.42 -9.16
C PRO A 16 15.53 3.63 -8.44
N SER A 17 14.73 4.38 -7.68
CA SER A 17 15.17 5.63 -7.05
C SER A 17 16.17 5.38 -5.91
N GLU A 18 17.35 5.97 -6.04
CA GLU A 18 18.38 5.92 -4.98
C GLU A 18 17.88 6.48 -3.64
N GLY A 19 17.01 7.49 -3.67
CA GLY A 19 16.41 8.06 -2.45
C GLY A 19 15.54 7.04 -1.70
N TRP A 20 14.74 6.26 -2.41
CA TRP A 20 13.90 5.22 -1.81
C TRP A 20 14.72 4.02 -1.35
N ARG A 21 15.77 3.66 -2.09
CA ARG A 21 16.69 2.56 -1.72
C ARG A 21 17.54 2.90 -0.49
N SER A 22 17.98 4.15 -0.37
CA SER A 22 18.77 4.64 0.77
C SER A 22 17.90 4.96 2.00
N GLY A 23 16.62 5.29 1.80
CA GLY A 23 15.68 5.72 2.84
C GLY A 23 15.56 7.25 2.94
N GLU A 24 16.38 8.01 2.23
CA GLU A 24 16.38 9.48 2.24
C GLU A 24 15.16 10.11 1.56
N ALA A 25 14.43 9.35 0.74
CA ALA A 25 13.18 9.83 0.15
C ALA A 25 12.12 10.19 1.22
N LEU A 26 12.04 9.41 2.31
CA LEU A 26 11.02 9.62 3.34
C LEU A 26 11.23 10.95 4.10
N PRO A 27 12.43 11.27 4.63
CA PRO A 27 12.72 12.62 5.13
C PRO A 27 12.55 13.71 4.07
N GLY A 28 12.86 13.41 2.80
CA GLY A 28 12.68 14.33 1.68
C GLY A 28 11.23 14.79 1.46
N VAL A 29 10.27 13.88 1.65
CA VAL A 29 8.83 14.21 1.61
C VAL A 29 8.43 15.00 2.86
N LEU A 30 8.92 14.57 4.03
CA LEU A 30 8.58 15.18 5.33
C LEU A 30 9.14 16.60 5.54
N ARG A 31 10.11 17.03 4.72
CA ARG A 31 10.67 18.40 4.76
C ARG A 31 10.00 19.39 3.81
N THR A 32 8.97 18.98 3.08
CA THR A 32 8.30 19.86 2.12
C THR A 32 7.44 20.90 2.84
N GLU A 33 7.39 22.12 2.33
CA GLU A 33 6.59 23.20 2.94
C GLU A 33 5.09 22.89 2.96
N SER A 34 4.57 22.22 1.93
CA SER A 34 3.14 21.99 1.78
C SER A 34 2.60 20.76 2.50
N TYR A 35 3.45 19.74 2.72
CA TYR A 35 3.02 18.42 3.20
C TYR A 35 3.97 17.82 4.26
N GLY A 36 4.96 18.57 4.70
CA GLY A 36 5.92 18.16 5.72
C GLY A 36 5.42 18.41 7.14
N ASP A 37 5.99 17.67 8.09
CA ASP A 37 5.83 17.91 9.53
C ASP A 37 7.23 18.04 10.16
N PRO A 38 7.60 19.22 10.70
CA PRO A 38 8.94 19.45 11.26
C PRO A 38 9.31 18.50 12.39
N THR A 39 8.34 18.04 13.16
CA THR A 39 8.56 17.12 14.28
C THR A 39 8.85 15.72 13.75
N VAL A 40 8.05 15.24 12.80
CA VAL A 40 8.25 13.92 12.19
C VAL A 40 9.52 13.90 11.33
N TYR A 41 9.83 14.99 10.65
CA TYR A 41 11.10 15.16 9.94
C TYR A 41 12.30 15.03 10.89
N LYS A 42 12.30 15.75 12.03
CA LYS A 42 13.37 15.64 13.04
C LYS A 42 13.48 14.21 13.59
N LEU A 43 12.35 13.55 13.85
CA LEU A 43 12.34 12.16 14.31
C LEU A 43 12.95 11.20 13.27
N ALA A 44 12.60 11.38 12.00
CA ALA A 44 13.14 10.58 10.91
C ALA A 44 14.65 10.77 10.76
N ARG A 45 15.15 12.01 10.90
CA ARG A 45 16.60 12.29 10.91
C ARG A 45 17.31 11.71 12.13
N LYS A 46 16.64 11.66 13.28
CA LYS A 46 17.20 11.10 14.53
C LYS A 46 17.33 9.57 14.45
N HIS A 47 16.43 8.88 13.75
CA HIS A 47 16.38 7.42 13.66
C HIS A 47 16.49 6.90 12.22
N PRO A 48 17.64 7.12 11.53
CA PRO A 48 17.77 6.84 10.10
C PRO A 48 17.57 5.36 9.74
N ARG A 49 17.97 4.44 10.63
CA ARG A 49 17.73 2.99 10.44
C ARG A 49 16.24 2.67 10.41
N LEU A 50 15.46 3.21 11.35
CA LEU A 50 14.02 3.01 11.42
C LEU A 50 13.34 3.64 10.20
N THR A 51 13.72 4.86 9.83
CA THR A 51 13.22 5.55 8.64
C THR A 51 13.45 4.73 7.37
N LYS A 52 14.64 4.17 7.21
CA LYS A 52 14.97 3.28 6.09
C LYS A 52 14.09 2.03 6.10
N THR A 53 13.93 1.37 7.25
CA THR A 53 13.04 0.21 7.40
C THR A 53 11.59 0.55 7.04
N VAL A 54 11.07 1.69 7.49
CA VAL A 54 9.71 2.14 7.14
C VAL A 54 9.59 2.41 5.64
N ALA A 55 10.57 3.09 5.03
CA ALA A 55 10.58 3.33 3.59
C ALA A 55 10.56 2.02 2.79
N HIS A 56 11.36 1.03 3.19
CA HIS A 56 11.35 -0.29 2.55
C HIS A 56 10.06 -1.07 2.81
N ALA A 57 9.48 -0.98 4.02
CA ALA A 57 8.21 -1.61 4.31
C ALA A 57 7.08 -1.07 3.42
N VAL A 58 7.05 0.25 3.17
CA VAL A 58 6.11 0.88 2.24
C VAL A 58 6.31 0.35 0.82
N LEU A 59 7.56 0.28 0.33
CA LEU A 59 7.85 -0.28 -0.99
C LEU A 59 7.40 -1.74 -1.12
N VAL A 60 7.71 -2.58 -0.13
CA VAL A 60 7.31 -3.98 -0.12
C VAL A 60 5.79 -4.08 -0.12
N LEU A 61 5.09 -3.30 0.70
CA LEU A 61 3.62 -3.28 0.75
C LEU A 61 3.00 -2.87 -0.59
N GLU A 62 3.50 -1.80 -1.21
CA GLU A 62 3.02 -1.31 -2.51
C GLU A 62 3.27 -2.32 -3.63
N CYS A 63 4.50 -2.83 -3.75
CA CYS A 63 4.87 -3.80 -4.78
C CYS A 63 4.18 -5.16 -4.60
N SER A 64 3.95 -5.58 -3.36
CA SER A 64 3.30 -6.86 -3.07
C SER A 64 1.78 -6.82 -3.23
N PHE A 65 1.16 -5.65 -3.42
CA PHE A 65 -0.30 -5.53 -3.45
C PHE A 65 -1.03 -6.47 -4.44
N PRO A 66 -0.48 -6.84 -5.61
CA PRO A 66 -1.06 -7.86 -6.49
C PRO A 66 -1.22 -9.25 -5.84
N ILE A 67 -0.43 -9.56 -4.80
CA ILE A 67 -0.53 -10.82 -4.04
C ILE A 67 -1.90 -10.97 -3.39
N ALA A 68 -2.58 -9.86 -3.06
CA ALA A 68 -3.96 -9.91 -2.56
C ALA A 68 -4.90 -10.71 -3.49
N PHE A 69 -4.65 -10.70 -4.80
CA PHE A 69 -5.40 -11.47 -5.80
C PHE A 69 -4.72 -12.80 -6.13
N ALA A 70 -3.39 -12.84 -6.26
CA ALA A 70 -2.66 -14.07 -6.59
C ALA A 70 -2.83 -15.17 -5.52
N ALA A 71 -2.94 -14.78 -4.25
CA ALA A 71 -3.24 -15.67 -3.13
C ALA A 71 -4.76 -15.78 -2.87
N LYS A 72 -5.59 -15.50 -3.88
CA LYS A 72 -7.05 -15.65 -3.88
C LYS A 72 -7.76 -14.95 -2.71
N GLY A 73 -7.24 -13.81 -2.27
CA GLY A 73 -7.82 -13.03 -1.18
C GLY A 73 -7.34 -13.39 0.22
N ALA A 74 -6.52 -14.44 0.40
CA ALA A 74 -6.05 -14.85 1.73
C ALA A 74 -5.33 -13.73 2.50
N PHE A 75 -4.50 -12.94 1.79
CA PHE A 75 -3.78 -11.81 2.40
C PHE A 75 -4.52 -10.48 2.26
N ALA A 76 -5.63 -10.40 1.54
CA ALA A 76 -6.30 -9.14 1.25
C ALA A 76 -6.67 -8.35 2.52
N PRO A 77 -7.27 -8.94 3.58
CA PRO A 77 -7.59 -8.19 4.80
C PRO A 77 -6.37 -7.55 5.46
N LEU A 78 -5.25 -8.28 5.57
CA LEU A 78 -4.02 -7.79 6.16
C LEU A 78 -3.42 -6.64 5.33
N MET A 79 -3.35 -6.81 4.01
CA MET A 79 -2.81 -5.79 3.11
C MET A 79 -3.65 -4.51 3.15
N LEU A 80 -4.97 -4.64 3.24
CA LEU A 80 -5.88 -3.51 3.36
C LEU A 80 -5.74 -2.82 4.72
N ALA A 81 -5.57 -3.56 5.81
CA ALA A 81 -5.29 -2.97 7.12
C ALA A 81 -3.97 -2.17 7.11
N CYS A 82 -2.91 -2.73 6.51
CA CYS A 82 -1.61 -2.06 6.39
C CYS A 82 -1.69 -0.81 5.51
N THR A 83 -2.28 -0.91 4.32
CA THR A 83 -2.42 0.23 3.38
C THR A 83 -3.40 1.29 3.89
N GLY A 84 -4.42 0.89 4.65
CA GLY A 84 -5.34 1.80 5.32
C GLY A 84 -4.61 2.58 6.42
N SER A 85 -3.84 1.88 7.25
CA SER A 85 -3.00 2.50 8.29
C SER A 85 -1.99 3.48 7.68
N PHE A 86 -1.37 3.10 6.56
CA PHE A 86 -0.48 3.99 5.81
C PHE A 86 -1.19 5.29 5.38
N HIS A 87 -2.41 5.21 4.83
CA HIS A 87 -3.18 6.40 4.45
C HIS A 87 -3.58 7.26 5.65
N LEU A 88 -3.93 6.65 6.78
CA LEU A 88 -4.23 7.39 8.01
C LEU A 88 -3.00 8.10 8.57
N VAL A 89 -1.85 7.44 8.57
CA VAL A 89 -0.57 8.03 8.99
C VAL A 89 -0.22 9.21 8.08
N ASN A 90 -0.31 9.06 6.75
CA ASN A 90 -0.07 10.17 5.83
C ASN A 90 -1.09 11.30 5.98
N ALA A 91 -2.36 11.00 6.23
CA ALA A 91 -3.37 12.01 6.49
C ALA A 91 -3.03 12.85 7.73
N ARG A 92 -2.53 12.21 8.80
CA ARG A 92 -2.13 12.89 10.03
C ARG A 92 -0.81 13.64 9.90
N VAL A 93 0.20 13.02 9.30
CA VAL A 93 1.56 13.56 9.21
C VAL A 93 1.68 14.60 8.12
N MET A 94 0.99 14.42 7.00
CA MET A 94 1.12 15.27 5.81
C MET A 94 -0.10 16.14 5.54
N GLY A 95 -1.13 16.13 6.41
CA GLY A 95 -2.36 16.90 6.19
C GLY A 95 -3.20 16.41 5.00
N LEU A 96 -2.95 15.21 4.50
CA LEU A 96 -3.60 14.63 3.31
C LEU A 96 -4.97 14.01 3.64
N GLY A 97 -5.84 14.75 4.33
CA GLY A 97 -7.14 14.25 4.83
C GLY A 97 -8.03 13.63 3.75
N ARG A 98 -8.04 14.19 2.53
CA ARG A 98 -8.82 13.64 1.40
C ARG A 98 -8.33 12.27 0.94
N PHE A 99 -7.02 12.01 1.05
CA PHE A 99 -6.45 10.71 0.70
C PHE A 99 -6.82 9.61 1.69
N ALA A 100 -7.13 9.97 2.94
CA ALA A 100 -7.57 9.04 3.98
C ALA A 100 -8.81 8.24 3.58
N LEU A 101 -9.65 8.80 2.70
CA LEU A 101 -10.89 8.16 2.25
C LEU A 101 -10.82 7.67 0.81
N ALA A 102 -10.07 8.36 -0.06
CA ALA A 102 -10.04 8.08 -1.50
C ALA A 102 -9.67 6.62 -1.81
N PHE A 103 -8.55 6.13 -1.28
CA PHE A 103 -8.12 4.74 -1.50
C PHE A 103 -8.90 3.73 -0.65
N PRO A 104 -9.10 3.96 0.67
CA PRO A 104 -9.89 3.05 1.49
C PRO A 104 -11.33 2.83 1.02
N SER A 105 -11.94 3.79 0.32
CA SER A 105 -13.28 3.61 -0.27
C SER A 105 -13.37 2.42 -1.24
N MET A 106 -12.24 2.00 -1.83
CA MET A 106 -12.18 0.87 -2.76
C MET A 106 -11.98 -0.49 -2.06
N TYR A 107 -11.78 -0.52 -0.74
CA TYR A 107 -11.44 -1.75 0.00
C TYR A 107 -12.53 -2.82 -0.04
N PRO A 108 -13.82 -2.49 0.11
CA PRO A 108 -14.89 -3.49 -0.03
C PRO A 108 -14.87 -4.18 -1.40
N ALA A 109 -14.64 -3.41 -2.47
CA ALA A 109 -14.57 -3.95 -3.82
C ALA A 109 -13.33 -4.84 -4.03
N ILE A 110 -12.20 -4.52 -3.40
CA ILE A 110 -10.98 -5.34 -3.44
C ILE A 110 -11.21 -6.68 -2.72
N LEU A 111 -11.76 -6.66 -1.51
CA LEU A 111 -12.07 -7.89 -0.76
C LEU A 111 -13.01 -8.79 -1.54
N TYR A 112 -14.11 -8.21 -2.03
CA TYR A 112 -15.10 -8.93 -2.82
C TYR A 112 -14.48 -9.58 -4.06
N ALA A 113 -13.72 -8.82 -4.84
CA ALA A 113 -13.13 -9.31 -6.08
C ALA A 113 -12.04 -10.37 -5.85
N ALA A 114 -11.21 -10.20 -4.81
CA ALA A 114 -10.14 -11.14 -4.49
C ALA A 114 -10.68 -12.48 -3.97
N GLN A 115 -11.68 -12.45 -3.08
CA GLN A 115 -12.32 -13.66 -2.54
C GLN A 115 -13.19 -14.39 -3.59
N ARG A 116 -13.78 -13.68 -4.55
CA ARG A 116 -14.57 -14.33 -5.62
C ARG A 116 -13.70 -15.18 -6.56
N GLN A 117 -12.39 -14.97 -6.62
CA GLN A 117 -11.48 -15.84 -7.36
C GLN A 117 -11.37 -17.24 -6.73
N ASP A 118 -11.48 -17.37 -5.41
CA ASP A 118 -11.54 -18.66 -4.71
C ASP A 118 -12.81 -19.43 -5.08
N ALA A 119 -13.97 -18.77 -5.00
CA ALA A 119 -15.26 -19.38 -5.27
C ALA A 119 -15.39 -19.93 -6.71
N ARG A 120 -14.74 -19.28 -7.69
CA ARG A 120 -14.73 -19.73 -9.08
C ARG A 120 -13.86 -20.97 -9.33
N ILE A 121 -12.83 -21.19 -8.51
CA ILE A 121 -11.93 -22.35 -8.62
C ILE A 121 -12.52 -23.57 -7.88
N LEU A 122 -13.33 -23.34 -6.84
CA LEU A 122 -13.99 -24.38 -6.06
C LEU A 122 -15.31 -24.89 -6.68
N GLN A 123 -15.71 -24.42 -7.86
CA GLN A 123 -16.71 -25.11 -8.67
C GLN A 123 -15.98 -26.14 -9.54
N PRO A 124 -16.00 -27.46 -9.20
CA PRO A 124 -15.62 -28.47 -10.15
C PRO A 124 -16.57 -28.33 -11.34
N GLY A 125 -16.02 -28.46 -12.55
CA GLY A 125 -16.75 -28.22 -13.78
C GLY A 125 -18.15 -28.80 -13.78
N ASP A 126 -19.00 -28.09 -14.50
CA ASP A 126 -20.26 -28.52 -15.07
C ASP A 126 -20.10 -29.92 -15.69
N ARG A 127 -20.11 -30.96 -14.84
CA ARG A 127 -20.21 -32.36 -15.22
C ARG A 127 -21.70 -32.63 -15.32
N GLY A 128 -22.24 -32.20 -16.45
CA GLY A 128 -23.61 -32.44 -16.85
C GLY A 128 -23.67 -32.64 -18.34
N ILE A 129 -23.15 -33.78 -18.82
CA ILE A 129 -23.63 -34.37 -20.06
C ILE A 129 -25.15 -34.54 -19.91
N LYS A 130 -25.92 -33.82 -20.71
CA LYS A 130 -26.98 -34.37 -21.56
C LYS A 130 -27.08 -33.56 -22.84
#